data_AF-A0A133V3Q2-F1
#
_entry.id   AF-A0A133V3Q2-F1
#
_cell.length_a   1.000
_cell.length_b   1.000
_cell.length_c   1.000
_cell.angle_alpha   90.00
_cell.angle_beta   90.00
_cell.angle_gamma   90.00
#
_symmetry.space_group_name_H-M   'P 1'
#
loop_
_entity.id
_entity.type
_entity.pdbx_description
1 polymer ?
#
loop_
_entity_poly.entity_id
_entity_poly.type
_entity_poly.pdbx_seq_one_letter_code
_entity_poly.pdbx_strand_id
1 'polypeptide(L)'
;MITEVRSLDSVKSALGAAARRGSQPVLSTFHARTKRQMFDLVCNIMGLHKAAYKYMDLIISTAKFNTSEGTIRRVTEISEILKEWEEEPDYARLFVDDRENDILKPANLFEGPKKWKARVNSYDLSDVDPFKAAEKLDFLPPGDGGSSYIPRTCERLAIDLDEFMIRILAEAKMKSEMLMLARKTDDIGYLELPFVSESYDKYFSEFKRHAPDYKKVLSEWRNWLEEVK
;
A
#
# COMPACT_ATOMS: atom_id res chain seq x y z
N MET A 1 -3.52 -4.47 16.31
CA MET A 1 -2.11 -4.20 15.96
C MET A 1 -1.23 -4.86 17.00
N ILE A 2 -0.23 -5.65 16.59
CA ILE A 2 0.77 -6.23 17.49
C ILE A 2 2.09 -5.55 17.16
N THR A 3 2.53 -4.63 18.02
CA THR A 3 3.60 -3.67 17.72
C THR A 3 4.93 -4.33 17.36
N GLU A 4 5.29 -5.43 18.01
CA GLU A 4 6.46 -6.24 17.67
C GLU A 4 6.28 -7.70 18.11
N VAL A 5 6.63 -8.64 17.22
CA VAL A 5 6.57 -10.07 17.52
C VAL A 5 7.97 -10.57 17.86
N ARG A 6 8.19 -10.86 19.16
CA ARG A 6 9.46 -11.38 19.70
C ARG A 6 9.36 -12.77 20.32
N SER A 7 8.16 -13.27 20.60
CA SER A 7 7.93 -14.56 21.25
C SER A 7 6.97 -15.42 20.44
N LEU A 8 7.08 -16.75 20.60
CA LEU A 8 6.22 -17.72 19.93
C LEU A 8 4.73 -17.43 20.16
N ASP A 9 4.36 -17.05 21.38
CA ASP A 9 2.96 -16.78 21.74
C ASP A 9 2.42 -15.52 21.06
N SER A 10 3.25 -14.50 20.84
CA SER A 10 2.87 -13.30 20.08
C SER A 10 2.63 -13.61 18.61
N VAL A 11 3.45 -14.50 18.01
CA VAL A 11 3.30 -14.93 16.61
C VAL A 11 2.04 -15.75 16.44
N LYS A 12 1.81 -16.72 17.35
CA LYS A 12 0.60 -17.55 17.37
C LYS A 12 -0.65 -16.70 17.56
N SER A 13 -0.58 -15.67 18.40
CA SER A 13 -1.68 -14.72 18.58
C SER A 13 -1.93 -13.90 17.31
N ALA A 14 -0.87 -13.40 16.66
CA ALA A 14 -0.96 -12.64 15.42
C ALA A 14 -1.54 -13.48 14.27
N LEU A 15 -0.95 -14.65 14.03
CA LEU A 15 -1.37 -15.55 12.96
C LEU A 15 -2.69 -16.24 13.27
N GLY A 16 -2.94 -16.61 14.53
CA GLY A 16 -4.23 -17.15 14.97
C GLY A 16 -5.34 -16.10 14.94
N ALA A 17 -5.03 -14.81 15.06
CA ALA A 17 -5.97 -13.74 14.74
C ALA A 17 -6.19 -13.65 13.23
N ALA A 18 -5.12 -13.59 12.43
CA ALA A 18 -5.20 -13.49 10.96
C ALA A 18 -5.90 -14.69 10.29
N ALA A 19 -5.78 -15.90 10.86
CA ALA A 19 -6.38 -17.12 10.35
C ALA A 19 -7.90 -17.19 10.57
N ARG A 20 -8.46 -16.38 11.48
CA ARG A 20 -9.90 -16.39 11.77
C ARG A 20 -10.65 -15.64 10.67
N ARG A 21 -11.50 -16.34 9.92
CA ARG A 21 -12.42 -15.70 8.97
C ARG A 21 -13.25 -14.64 9.71
N GLY A 22 -13.25 -13.41 9.19
CA GLY A 22 -13.94 -12.26 9.80
C GLY A 22 -13.14 -11.51 10.87
N SER A 23 -11.86 -11.84 11.07
CA SER A 23 -10.97 -11.06 11.94
C SER A 23 -10.65 -9.69 11.35
N GLN A 24 -10.42 -8.71 12.22
CA GLN A 24 -9.83 -7.43 11.84
C GLN A 24 -8.46 -7.63 11.18
N PRO A 25 -8.04 -6.75 10.24
CA PRO A 25 -6.69 -6.78 9.69
C PRO A 25 -5.64 -6.81 10.80
N VAL A 26 -4.70 -7.76 10.71
CA VAL A 26 -3.61 -7.88 11.68
C VAL A 26 -2.36 -7.26 11.07
N LEU A 27 -1.88 -6.18 11.70
CA LEU A 27 -0.58 -5.60 11.43
C LEU A 27 0.41 -6.03 12.52
N SER A 28 1.60 -6.47 12.11
CA SER A 28 2.70 -6.75 13.01
C SER A 28 4.07 -6.46 12.41
N THR A 29 5.07 -6.25 13.28
CA THR A 29 6.46 -6.00 12.88
C THR A 29 7.37 -7.15 13.30
N PHE A 30 8.37 -7.42 12.46
CA PHE A 30 9.34 -8.48 12.64
C PHE A 30 10.74 -7.94 12.41
N HIS A 31 11.70 -8.39 13.23
CA HIS A 31 13.11 -8.12 12.99
C HIS A 31 13.68 -9.17 12.02
N ALA A 32 13.50 -8.93 10.72
CA ALA A 32 14.04 -9.77 9.66
C ALA A 32 14.66 -8.87 8.58
N ARG A 33 15.84 -9.23 8.06
CA ARG A 33 16.50 -8.45 6.98
C ARG A 33 15.90 -8.74 5.61
N THR A 34 15.29 -9.92 5.43
CA THR A 34 14.68 -10.34 4.17
C THR A 34 13.37 -11.09 4.43
N LYS A 35 12.48 -11.11 3.44
CA LYS A 35 11.26 -11.94 3.46
C LYS A 35 11.54 -13.43 3.66
N ARG A 36 12.69 -13.93 3.19
CA ARG A 36 13.13 -15.31 3.47
C ARG A 36 13.45 -15.52 4.95
N GLN A 37 14.20 -14.60 5.56
CA GLN A 37 14.46 -14.67 7.00
C GLN A 37 13.18 -14.57 7.84
N MET A 38 12.17 -13.84 7.36
CA MET A 38 10.85 -13.80 8.00
C MET A 38 10.17 -15.18 7.97
N PHE A 39 10.20 -15.87 6.84
CA PHE A 39 9.71 -17.25 6.73
C PHE A 39 10.48 -18.20 7.66
N ASP A 40 11.81 -18.13 7.67
CA ASP A 40 12.65 -18.97 8.53
C ASP A 40 12.34 -18.70 10.02
N LEU A 41 12.18 -17.45 10.42
CA LEU A 41 11.82 -17.06 11.78
C LEU A 41 10.47 -17.66 12.19
N VAL A 42 9.45 -17.49 11.36
CA VAL A 42 8.07 -17.92 11.67
C VAL A 42 7.91 -19.43 11.64
N CYS A 43 8.45 -20.10 10.62
CA CYS A 43 8.22 -21.53 10.42
C CYS A 43 9.31 -22.40 11.05
N ASN A 44 10.58 -22.05 10.85
CA ASN A 44 11.70 -22.93 11.24
C ASN A 44 12.16 -22.67 12.68
N ILE A 45 12.21 -21.40 13.12
CA ILE A 45 12.66 -21.04 14.48
C ILE A 45 11.51 -21.13 15.47
N MET A 46 10.36 -20.54 15.14
CA MET A 46 9.17 -20.54 15.99
C MET A 46 8.36 -21.85 15.87
N GLY A 47 8.68 -22.71 14.89
CA GLY A 47 8.05 -24.02 14.75
C GLY A 47 6.59 -23.97 14.32
N LEU A 48 6.15 -22.91 13.63
CA LEU A 48 4.80 -22.83 13.10
C LEU A 48 4.70 -23.55 11.77
N HIS A 49 3.56 -24.22 11.58
CA HIS A 49 3.30 -24.93 10.33
C HIS A 49 3.34 -23.97 9.14
N LYS A 50 3.92 -24.39 8.00
CA LYS A 50 4.07 -23.57 6.79
C LYS A 50 2.75 -22.96 6.31
N ALA A 51 1.65 -23.71 6.43
CA ALA A 51 0.30 -23.24 6.12
C ALA A 51 -0.10 -21.98 6.92
N ALA A 52 0.43 -21.78 8.13
CA ALA A 52 0.15 -20.57 8.91
C ALA A 52 0.78 -19.31 8.29
N TYR A 53 1.91 -19.45 7.58
CA TYR A 53 2.55 -18.36 6.85
C TYR A 53 1.65 -17.83 5.72
N LYS A 54 0.81 -18.69 5.14
CA LYS A 54 -0.16 -18.31 4.09
C LYS A 54 -1.27 -17.37 4.59
N TYR A 55 -1.44 -17.19 5.91
CA TYR A 55 -2.38 -16.18 6.44
C TYR A 55 -1.84 -14.76 6.38
N MET A 56 -0.56 -14.57 6.08
CA MET A 56 0.03 -13.25 5.86
C MET A 56 -0.18 -12.84 4.41
N ASP A 57 -0.65 -11.63 4.15
CA ASP A 57 -0.94 -11.15 2.79
C ASP A 57 0.19 -10.29 2.20
N LEU A 58 0.72 -9.36 2.98
CA LEU A 58 1.73 -8.40 2.53
C LEU A 58 2.91 -8.36 3.49
N ILE A 59 4.11 -8.18 2.92
CA ILE A 59 5.34 -7.86 3.63
C ILE A 59 5.81 -6.49 3.15
N ILE A 60 5.97 -5.56 4.09
CA ILE A 60 6.57 -4.24 3.86
C ILE A 60 7.94 -4.26 4.50
N SER A 61 8.98 -4.32 3.66
CA SER A 61 10.38 -4.28 4.11
C SER A 61 10.82 -2.83 4.26
N THR A 62 11.53 -2.52 5.35
CA THR A 62 12.06 -1.18 5.61
C THR A 62 13.53 -1.25 5.96
N ALA A 63 14.28 -0.20 5.62
CA ALA A 63 15.68 -0.07 5.95
C ALA A 63 16.05 1.34 6.40
N LYS A 64 17.16 1.42 7.15
CA LYS A 64 17.81 2.64 7.58
C LYS A 64 19.04 2.86 6.68
N PHE A 65 19.14 4.02 6.06
CA PHE A 65 20.30 4.40 5.25
C PHE A 65 21.00 5.61 5.86
N ASN A 66 22.33 5.62 5.77
CA ASN A 66 23.13 6.77 6.13
C ASN A 66 23.45 7.56 4.87
N THR A 67 23.16 8.85 4.89
CA THR A 67 23.42 9.83 3.82
C THR A 67 24.32 10.94 4.35
N SER A 68 24.82 11.81 3.47
CA SER A 68 25.59 13.00 3.87
C SER A 68 24.81 13.94 4.78
N GLU A 69 23.48 13.99 4.65
CA GLU A 69 22.58 14.85 5.42
C GLU A 69 22.05 14.19 6.70
N GLY A 70 22.45 12.94 6.95
CA GLY A 70 22.06 12.18 8.13
C GLY A 70 21.40 10.86 7.80
N THR A 71 20.59 10.37 8.72
CA THR A 71 19.89 9.10 8.56
C THR A 71 18.54 9.30 7.89
N ILE A 72 18.27 8.51 6.86
CA ILE A 72 16.93 8.36 6.29
C ILE A 72 16.40 6.94 6.51
N ARG A 73 15.07 6.80 6.58
CA ARG A 73 14.36 5.52 6.59
C ARG A 73 13.51 5.42 5.34
N ARG A 74 13.52 4.25 4.69
CA ARG A 74 12.78 4.00 3.45
C ARG A 74 12.16 2.61 3.47
N VAL A 75 11.01 2.50 2.82
CA VAL A 75 10.46 1.21 2.40
C VAL A 75 11.35 0.70 1.27
N THR A 76 11.87 -0.51 1.41
CA THR A 76 12.77 -1.12 0.41
C THR A 76 12.04 -2.02 -0.58
N GLU A 77 10.96 -2.65 -0.12
CA GLU A 77 10.17 -3.60 -0.92
C GLU A 77 8.76 -3.73 -0.33
N ILE A 78 7.75 -3.77 -1.19
CA ILE A 78 6.40 -4.21 -0.83
C ILE A 78 6.12 -5.48 -1.64
N SER A 79 5.90 -6.59 -0.96
CA SER A 79 5.63 -7.89 -1.57
C SER A 79 4.33 -8.47 -1.07
N GLU A 80 3.55 -9.04 -1.97
CA GLU A 80 2.45 -9.94 -1.63
C GLU A 80 2.98 -11.37 -1.47
N ILE A 81 2.51 -12.08 -0.44
CA ILE A 81 2.76 -13.51 -0.27
C ILE A 81 1.70 -14.27 -1.07
N LEU A 82 2.12 -14.94 -2.13
CA LEU A 82 1.25 -15.79 -2.92
C LEU A 82 0.83 -17.01 -2.09
N LYS A 83 -0.30 -17.64 -2.45
CA LYS A 83 -0.89 -18.72 -1.64
C LYS A 83 -0.68 -20.11 -2.23
N GLU A 84 -0.34 -20.18 -3.52
CA GLU A 84 -0.14 -21.41 -4.29
C GLU A 84 1.34 -21.85 -4.25
N TRP A 85 1.80 -22.28 -3.07
CA TRP A 85 3.14 -22.86 -2.88
C TRP A 85 3.13 -23.99 -1.85
N GLU A 86 4.09 -24.91 -1.93
CA GLU A 86 4.18 -26.07 -1.02
C GLU A 86 5.31 -25.93 -0.01
N GLU A 87 6.55 -25.83 -0.50
CA GLU A 87 7.74 -25.89 0.35
C GLU A 87 8.25 -24.52 0.80
N GLU A 88 8.29 -23.56 -0.12
CA GLU A 88 8.82 -22.21 0.11
C GLU A 88 7.83 -21.16 -0.39
N PRO A 89 7.71 -19.99 0.26
CA PRO A 89 6.76 -18.98 -0.17
C PRO A 89 7.18 -18.32 -1.48
N ASP A 90 6.21 -18.20 -2.39
CA ASP A 90 6.31 -17.34 -3.55
C ASP A 90 5.78 -15.93 -3.26
N TYR A 91 6.34 -14.95 -3.97
CA TYR A 91 6.04 -13.54 -3.73
C TYR A 91 5.80 -12.78 -5.03
N ALA A 92 4.74 -11.97 -5.07
CA ALA A 92 4.58 -10.94 -6.08
C ALA A 92 5.20 -9.63 -5.57
N ARG A 93 6.27 -9.18 -6.23
CA ARG A 93 7.01 -7.98 -5.84
C ARG A 93 6.36 -6.74 -6.43
N LEU A 94 5.52 -6.06 -5.65
CA LEU A 94 4.69 -4.95 -6.13
C LEU A 94 5.49 -3.65 -6.25
N PHE A 95 6.33 -3.35 -5.25
CA PHE A 95 7.18 -2.16 -5.24
C PHE A 95 8.61 -2.48 -4.81
N VAL A 96 9.56 -1.71 -5.33
CA VAL A 96 10.98 -1.77 -4.99
C VAL A 96 11.57 -0.39 -4.85
N ASP A 97 12.53 -0.27 -3.95
CA ASP A 97 13.27 0.96 -3.74
C ASP A 97 14.30 1.17 -4.85
N ASP A 98 14.26 2.34 -5.45
CA ASP A 98 15.23 2.85 -6.39
C ASP A 98 16.20 3.77 -5.64
N ARG A 99 17.33 3.19 -5.19
CA ARG A 99 18.30 3.92 -4.34
C ARG A 99 18.92 5.13 -5.02
N GLU A 100 19.09 5.07 -6.34
CA GLU A 100 19.74 6.13 -7.10
C GLU A 100 18.86 7.37 -7.17
N ASN A 101 17.54 7.18 -7.30
CA ASN A 101 16.57 8.26 -7.44
C ASN A 101 15.81 8.56 -6.14
N ASP A 102 16.02 7.77 -5.08
CA ASP A 102 15.30 7.79 -3.79
C ASP A 102 13.78 7.74 -3.95
N ILE A 103 13.30 6.84 -4.82
CA ILE A 103 11.87 6.64 -5.13
C ILE A 103 11.49 5.18 -4.93
N LEU A 104 10.32 4.93 -4.32
CA LEU A 104 9.71 3.61 -4.28
C LEU A 104 8.96 3.37 -5.60
N LYS A 105 9.54 2.60 -6.53
CA LYS A 105 8.96 2.36 -7.86
C LYS A 105 8.08 1.10 -7.90
N PRO A 106 6.97 1.10 -8.65
CA PRO A 106 6.25 -0.10 -9.03
C PRO A 106 7.20 -1.06 -9.75
N ALA A 107 7.30 -2.30 -9.25
CA ALA A 107 7.96 -3.39 -9.95
C ALA A 107 6.94 -4.14 -10.80
N ASN A 108 6.02 -4.86 -10.15
CA ASN A 108 5.02 -5.71 -10.80
C ASN A 108 3.59 -5.28 -10.44
N LEU A 109 3.30 -3.99 -10.39
CA LEU A 109 1.95 -3.51 -10.06
C LEU A 109 1.14 -3.12 -11.30
N PHE A 110 1.76 -2.39 -12.23
CA PHE A 110 1.09 -1.82 -13.39
C PHE A 110 1.74 -2.25 -14.70
N GLU A 111 0.91 -2.50 -15.70
CA GLU A 111 1.32 -2.52 -17.10
C GLU A 111 0.79 -1.30 -17.86
N GLY A 112 1.23 -1.13 -19.11
CA GLY A 112 0.90 0.03 -19.93
C GLY A 112 2.09 0.97 -20.21
N PRO A 113 1.83 2.13 -20.87
CA PRO A 113 2.88 3.00 -21.39
C PRO A 113 3.79 3.58 -20.31
N LYS A 114 5.11 3.56 -20.55
CA LYS A 114 6.13 4.07 -19.61
C LYS A 114 5.83 5.48 -19.09
N LYS A 115 5.31 6.35 -19.96
CA LYS A 115 4.91 7.72 -19.60
C LYS A 115 3.87 7.74 -18.48
N TRP A 116 2.85 6.90 -18.55
CA TRP A 116 1.79 6.87 -17.55
C TRP A 116 2.26 6.23 -16.25
N LYS A 117 3.04 5.15 -16.32
CA LYS A 117 3.68 4.55 -15.13
C LYS A 117 4.56 5.54 -14.38
N ALA A 118 5.34 6.35 -15.10
CA ALA A 118 6.16 7.39 -14.50
C ALA A 118 5.31 8.50 -13.85
N ARG A 119 4.20 8.91 -14.50
CA ARG A 119 3.29 9.94 -13.96
C ARG A 119 2.63 9.50 -12.66
N VAL A 120 2.10 8.28 -12.60
CA VAL A 120 1.44 7.78 -11.38
C VAL A 120 2.41 7.38 -10.28
N ASN A 121 3.71 7.25 -10.59
CA ASN A 121 4.78 7.04 -9.61
C ASN A 121 5.35 8.34 -9.04
N SER A 122 4.86 9.50 -9.49
CA SER A 122 5.27 10.81 -8.96
C SER A 122 4.68 11.04 -7.56
N TYR A 123 5.41 11.75 -6.69
CA TYR A 123 4.84 12.25 -5.43
C TYR A 123 3.83 13.38 -5.67
N ASP A 124 3.94 14.08 -6.81
CA ASP A 124 3.01 15.13 -7.26
C ASP A 124 2.11 14.58 -8.36
N LEU A 125 0.85 14.40 -8.03
CA LEU A 125 -0.21 13.90 -8.89
C LEU A 125 -1.21 15.01 -9.25
N SER A 126 -0.89 16.28 -9.02
CA SER A 126 -1.79 17.43 -9.26
C SER A 126 -2.29 17.46 -10.71
N ASP A 127 -1.44 17.11 -11.67
CA ASP A 127 -1.77 17.08 -13.11
C ASP A 127 -2.30 15.72 -13.61
N VAL A 128 -2.39 14.72 -12.74
CA VAL A 128 -2.88 13.39 -13.10
C VAL A 128 -4.39 13.34 -12.94
N ASP A 129 -5.11 13.04 -14.02
CA ASP A 129 -6.53 12.70 -13.99
C ASP A 129 -6.66 11.18 -13.78
N PRO A 130 -7.21 10.71 -12.63
CA PRO A 130 -7.36 9.28 -12.33
C PRO A 130 -8.08 8.50 -13.43
N PHE A 131 -9.07 9.10 -14.11
CA PHE A 131 -9.83 8.43 -15.16
C PHE A 131 -8.98 8.22 -16.41
N LYS A 132 -8.29 9.27 -16.87
CA LYS A 132 -7.38 9.16 -18.02
C LYS A 132 -6.21 8.23 -17.74
N ALA A 133 -5.77 8.14 -16.48
CA ALA A 133 -4.73 7.21 -16.08
C ALA A 133 -5.22 5.77 -16.11
N ALA A 134 -6.43 5.49 -15.61
CA ALA A 134 -7.05 4.17 -15.68
C ALA A 134 -7.31 3.70 -17.11
N GLU A 135 -7.67 4.60 -18.04
CA GLU A 135 -7.76 4.27 -19.48
C GLU A 135 -6.41 3.90 -20.16
N LYS A 136 -5.31 3.97 -19.43
CA LYS A 136 -3.94 3.85 -19.97
C LYS A 136 -3.10 2.85 -19.19
N LEU A 137 -3.57 2.38 -18.05
CA LEU A 137 -2.85 1.51 -17.14
C LEU A 137 -3.78 0.39 -16.71
N ASP A 138 -3.26 -0.82 -16.78
CA ASP A 138 -3.89 -2.00 -16.23
C ASP A 138 -3.07 -2.50 -15.04
N PHE A 139 -3.71 -3.22 -14.12
CA PHE A 139 -2.97 -3.99 -13.13
C PHE A 139 -2.26 -5.15 -13.82
N LEU A 140 -0.99 -5.36 -13.50
CA LEU A 140 -0.27 -6.51 -14.03
C LEU A 140 -0.97 -7.81 -13.53
N PRO A 141 -1.32 -8.76 -14.42
CA PRO A 141 -1.99 -9.98 -14.01
C PRO A 141 -1.14 -10.85 -13.08
N PRO A 142 -1.76 -11.68 -12.21
CA PRO A 142 -1.02 -12.60 -11.34
C PRO A 142 -0.11 -13.56 -12.11
N GLY A 143 -0.54 -14.02 -13.28
CA GLY A 143 0.23 -14.93 -14.15
C GLY A 143 1.54 -14.33 -14.65
N ASP A 144 1.62 -13.00 -14.72
CA ASP A 144 2.81 -12.25 -15.16
C ASP A 144 3.61 -11.68 -13.96
N GLY A 145 3.34 -12.19 -12.75
CA GLY A 145 4.02 -11.79 -11.52
C GLY A 145 3.39 -10.61 -10.79
N GLY A 146 2.18 -10.22 -11.17
CA GLY A 146 1.38 -9.20 -10.48
C GLY A 146 0.62 -9.71 -9.25
N SER A 147 -0.22 -8.85 -8.69
CA SER A 147 -0.92 -9.13 -7.43
C SER A 147 -2.09 -10.10 -7.62
N SER A 148 -2.14 -11.18 -6.82
CA SER A 148 -3.34 -12.04 -6.72
C SER A 148 -4.41 -11.45 -5.80
N TYR A 149 -4.00 -10.56 -4.90
CA TYR A 149 -4.86 -9.88 -3.94
C TYR A 149 -5.80 -8.87 -4.59
N ILE A 150 -5.34 -8.15 -5.62
CA ILE A 150 -6.13 -7.14 -6.35
C ILE A 150 -7.39 -7.74 -7.00
N PRO A 151 -7.30 -8.74 -7.91
CA PRO A 151 -8.49 -9.31 -8.54
C PRO A 151 -9.43 -9.96 -7.51
N ARG A 152 -8.90 -10.68 -6.51
CA ARG A 152 -9.72 -11.24 -5.41
C ARG A 152 -10.46 -10.17 -4.60
N THR A 153 -9.85 -9.01 -4.41
CA THR A 153 -10.49 -7.87 -3.73
C THR A 153 -11.58 -7.25 -4.59
N CYS A 154 -11.34 -7.13 -5.89
CA CYS A 154 -12.34 -6.66 -6.86
C CYS A 154 -13.57 -7.58 -6.88
N GLU A 155 -13.35 -8.90 -6.97
CA GLU A 155 -14.41 -9.92 -6.87
C GLU A 155 -15.20 -9.80 -5.56
N ARG A 156 -14.50 -9.71 -4.42
CA ARG A 156 -15.13 -9.61 -3.09
C ARG A 156 -15.97 -8.34 -2.93
N LEU A 157 -15.53 -7.24 -3.53
CA LEU A 157 -16.21 -5.94 -3.47
C LEU A 157 -17.25 -5.77 -4.59
N ALA A 158 -17.34 -6.71 -5.52
CA ALA A 158 -18.16 -6.63 -6.73
C ALA A 158 -17.89 -5.34 -7.53
N ILE A 159 -16.61 -4.97 -7.65
CA ILE A 159 -16.14 -3.84 -8.47
C ILE A 159 -15.23 -4.36 -9.58
N ASP A 160 -15.19 -3.66 -10.71
CA ASP A 160 -14.27 -3.99 -11.78
C ASP A 160 -12.85 -3.43 -11.53
N LEU A 161 -11.87 -3.93 -12.28
CA LEU A 161 -10.46 -3.54 -12.13
C LEU A 161 -10.22 -2.07 -12.49
N ASP A 162 -10.95 -1.53 -13.46
CA ASP A 162 -10.79 -0.14 -13.90
C ASP A 162 -11.31 0.81 -12.83
N GLU A 163 -12.48 0.52 -12.25
CA GLU A 163 -13.03 1.25 -11.12
C GLU A 163 -12.09 1.18 -9.92
N PHE A 164 -11.52 0.00 -9.64
CA PHE A 164 -10.55 -0.14 -8.55
C PHE A 164 -9.26 0.65 -8.80
N MET A 165 -8.79 0.72 -10.04
CA MET A 165 -7.67 1.57 -10.45
C MET A 165 -8.00 3.05 -10.23
N ILE A 166 -9.16 3.52 -10.69
CA ILE A 166 -9.61 4.90 -10.49
C ILE A 166 -9.67 5.23 -9.00
N ARG A 167 -10.22 4.33 -8.19
CA ARG A 167 -10.28 4.47 -6.73
C ARG A 167 -8.91 4.64 -6.10
N ILE A 168 -7.95 3.77 -6.44
CA ILE A 168 -6.58 3.85 -5.90
C ILE A 168 -5.90 5.15 -6.33
N LEU A 169 -6.05 5.53 -7.60
CA LEU A 169 -5.44 6.75 -8.13
C LEU A 169 -6.08 8.02 -7.57
N ALA A 170 -7.40 8.03 -7.31
CA ALA A 170 -8.09 9.13 -6.66
C ALA A 170 -7.60 9.30 -5.22
N GLU A 171 -7.46 8.21 -4.46
CA GLU A 171 -6.93 8.27 -3.09
C GLU A 171 -5.45 8.70 -3.07
N ALA A 172 -4.64 8.21 -4.02
CA ALA A 172 -3.25 8.65 -4.16
C ALA A 172 -3.16 10.15 -4.49
N LYS A 173 -4.03 10.64 -5.37
CA LYS A 173 -4.12 12.06 -5.73
C LYS A 173 -4.50 12.93 -4.53
N MET A 174 -5.49 12.50 -3.74
CA MET A 174 -5.87 13.19 -2.50
C MET A 174 -4.67 13.35 -1.55
N LYS A 175 -3.89 12.28 -1.31
CA LYS A 175 -2.68 12.33 -0.47
C LYS A 175 -1.60 13.23 -1.06
N SER A 176 -1.44 13.19 -2.38
CA SER A 176 -0.50 14.06 -3.09
C SER A 176 -0.86 15.54 -2.92
N GLU A 177 -2.14 15.89 -3.01
CA GLU A 177 -2.60 17.27 -2.83
C GLU A 177 -2.36 17.78 -1.40
N MET A 178 -2.49 16.94 -0.38
CA MET A 178 -2.09 17.28 0.99
C MET A 178 -0.59 17.55 1.11
N LEU A 179 0.25 16.72 0.47
CA LEU A 179 1.68 16.95 0.40
C LEU A 179 2.01 18.28 -0.30
N MET A 180 1.36 18.56 -1.42
CA MET A 180 1.58 19.79 -2.17
C MET A 180 1.10 21.02 -1.40
N LEU A 181 0.03 20.90 -0.62
CA LEU A 181 -0.41 21.95 0.29
C LEU A 181 0.65 22.24 1.34
N ALA A 182 1.12 21.22 2.07
CA ALA A 182 2.17 21.35 3.07
C ALA A 182 3.43 22.03 2.52
N ARG A 183 3.86 21.65 1.32
CA ARG A 183 5.02 22.26 0.65
C ARG A 183 4.77 23.70 0.21
N LYS A 184 3.55 24.03 -0.21
CA LYS A 184 3.19 25.39 -0.66
C LYS A 184 3.11 26.37 0.52
N THR A 185 2.64 25.91 1.67
CA THR A 185 2.48 26.72 2.89
C THR A 185 3.69 26.66 3.82
N ASP A 186 4.64 25.76 3.56
CA ASP A 186 5.73 25.42 4.47
C ASP A 186 5.24 24.99 5.86
N ASP A 187 4.09 24.30 5.89
CA ASP A 187 3.45 23.84 7.12
C ASP A 187 3.32 22.31 7.13
N ILE A 188 4.16 21.66 7.93
CA ILE A 188 4.12 20.20 8.10
C ILE A 188 2.89 19.73 8.86
N GLY A 189 2.14 20.62 9.52
CA GLY A 189 0.90 20.31 10.23
C GLY A 189 -0.14 19.63 9.35
N TYR A 190 -0.15 19.91 8.05
CA TYR A 190 -1.00 19.22 7.06
C TYR A 190 -0.63 17.75 6.83
N LEU A 191 0.53 17.31 7.31
CA LEU A 191 1.01 15.92 7.25
C LEU A 191 0.99 15.24 8.62
N GLU A 192 0.61 15.97 9.67
CA GLU A 192 0.50 15.43 11.02
C GLU A 192 -0.84 14.74 11.25
N LEU A 193 -0.86 13.81 12.20
CA LEU A 193 -1.99 12.92 12.46
C LEU A 193 -3.35 13.65 12.59
N PRO A 194 -3.49 14.77 13.32
CA PRO A 194 -4.80 15.42 13.48
C PRO A 194 -5.42 15.84 12.15
N PHE A 195 -4.65 16.54 11.30
CA PHE A 195 -5.14 16.99 9.99
C PHE A 195 -5.33 15.82 9.03
N VAL A 196 -4.41 14.85 9.04
CA VAL A 196 -4.52 13.66 8.19
C VAL A 196 -5.79 12.87 8.52
N SER A 197 -6.11 12.68 9.80
CA SER A 197 -7.34 12.00 10.22
C SER A 197 -8.59 12.73 9.74
N GLU A 198 -8.67 14.05 9.95
CA GLU A 198 -9.83 14.84 9.52
C GLU A 198 -10.01 14.82 8.00
N SER A 199 -8.91 14.98 7.25
CA SER A 199 -8.90 14.91 5.79
C SER A 199 -9.38 13.55 5.28
N TYR A 200 -8.93 12.46 5.90
CA TYR A 200 -9.37 11.11 5.56
C TYR A 200 -10.86 10.89 5.89
N ASP A 201 -11.32 11.35 7.04
CA ASP A 201 -12.73 11.25 7.44
C ASP A 201 -13.63 12.00 6.44
N LYS A 202 -13.22 13.20 6.04
CA LYS A 202 -13.91 13.95 4.99
C LYS A 202 -13.90 13.21 3.66
N TYR A 203 -12.73 12.78 3.18
CA TYR A 203 -12.62 12.06 1.91
C TYR A 203 -13.50 10.80 1.89
N PHE A 204 -13.47 9.99 2.96
CA PHE A 204 -14.26 8.77 3.03
C PHE A 204 -15.75 9.02 3.26
N SER A 205 -16.14 10.14 3.88
CA SER A 205 -17.53 10.59 3.90
C SER A 205 -18.03 10.87 2.47
N GLU A 206 -17.27 11.62 1.67
CA GLU A 206 -17.67 11.92 0.29
C GLU A 206 -17.60 10.67 -0.61
N PHE A 207 -16.61 9.81 -0.41
CA PHE A 207 -16.53 8.50 -1.08
C PHE A 207 -17.82 7.69 -0.86
N LYS A 208 -18.30 7.58 0.39
CA LYS A 208 -19.53 6.83 0.71
C LYS A 208 -20.78 7.43 0.05
N ARG A 209 -20.80 8.74 -0.19
CA ARG A 209 -21.95 9.46 -0.76
C ARG A 209 -21.94 9.47 -2.28
N HIS A 210 -20.77 9.46 -2.89
CA HIS A 210 -20.61 9.80 -4.30
C HIS A 210 -19.94 8.73 -5.15
N ALA A 211 -19.26 7.72 -4.58
CA ALA A 211 -18.70 6.63 -5.39
C ALA A 211 -19.82 5.94 -6.22
N PRO A 212 -19.56 5.62 -7.50
CA PRO A 212 -18.26 5.65 -8.20
C PRO A 212 -17.91 7.00 -8.89
N ASP A 213 -18.61 8.11 -8.60
CA ASP A 213 -18.24 9.45 -9.10
C ASP A 213 -17.04 10.03 -8.34
N TYR A 214 -15.85 9.51 -8.63
CA TYR A 214 -14.60 9.95 -8.02
C TYR A 214 -14.22 11.40 -8.35
N LYS A 215 -14.77 11.97 -9.43
CA LYS A 215 -14.58 13.41 -9.73
C LYS A 215 -15.28 14.24 -8.68
N LYS A 216 -16.53 13.89 -8.37
CA LYS A 216 -17.31 14.55 -7.32
C LYS A 216 -16.71 14.33 -5.94
N VAL A 217 -16.26 13.11 -5.62
CA VAL A 217 -15.56 12.83 -4.34
C VAL A 217 -14.37 13.78 -4.15
N LEU A 218 -13.52 13.90 -5.17
CA LEU A 218 -12.34 14.77 -5.11
C LEU A 218 -12.71 16.25 -5.07
N SER A 219 -13.73 16.70 -5.81
CA SER A 219 -14.13 18.11 -5.79
C SER A 219 -14.70 18.52 -4.43
N GLU A 220 -15.59 17.71 -3.84
CA GLU A 220 -16.19 18.00 -2.53
C GLU A 220 -15.13 17.97 -1.41
N TRP A 221 -14.17 17.04 -1.49
CA TRP A 221 -13.03 17.02 -0.57
C TRP A 221 -12.13 18.26 -0.74
N ARG A 222 -11.85 18.70 -1.98
CA ARG A 222 -11.07 19.92 -2.23
C ARG A 222 -11.75 21.18 -1.72
N ASN A 223 -13.07 21.30 -1.91
CA ASN A 223 -13.83 22.44 -1.39
C ASN A 223 -13.66 22.55 0.13
N TRP A 224 -13.80 21.43 0.84
CA TRP A 224 -13.51 21.39 2.28
C TRP A 224 -12.06 21.73 2.60
N LEU A 225 -11.10 21.20 1.82
CA LEU A 225 -9.69 21.50 2.01
C LEU A 225 -9.42 23.01 1.88
N GLU A 226 -10.15 23.73 1.03
CA GLU A 226 -10.05 25.18 0.89
C GLU A 226 -10.68 25.95 2.05
N GLU A 227 -11.70 25.41 2.70
CA GLU A 227 -12.34 26.00 3.89
C GLU A 227 -11.47 25.87 5.16
N VAL A 228 -10.66 24.81 5.26
CA VAL A 228 -9.79 24.54 6.41
C VAL A 228 -8.34 25.01 6.23
N LYS A 229 -7.99 25.54 5.06
CA LYS A 229 -6.71 26.23 4.80
C LYS A 229 -6.65 27.57 5.52
#